data_AF-A0A399HX65-F1
#
_entry.id   AF-A0A399HX65-F1
#
_cell.length_a   1.000
_cell.length_b   1.000
_cell.length_c   1.000
_cell.angle_alpha   90.00
_cell.angle_beta   90.00
_cell.angle_gamma   90.00
#
_symmetry.space_group_name_H-M   'P 1'
#
loop_
_entity.id
_entity.type
_entity.pdbx_description
1 polymer ?
#
loop_
_entity_poly.entity_id
_entity_poly.type
_entity_poly.pdbx_seq_one_letter_code
_entity_poly.pdbx_strand_id
1 'polypeptide(L)'
;MTQGMKTKTATAIHIVAALASGLTSAINLNEWVRVGLLRRTSGYPFGGEGPVPYYYKTAELYSLVNGLFGVIFLSLTVLVLWAIFNKREKIGRLASWCILATIITMFINGEIAP
;
A
#
# COMPACT_ATOMS: atom_id res chain seq x y z
N MET A 1 34.81 11.59 -1.45
CA MET A 1 33.74 11.95 -0.48
C MET A 1 32.32 11.81 -1.03
N THR A 2 32.09 11.86 -2.35
CA THR A 2 30.75 11.92 -2.98
C THR A 2 30.02 10.59 -3.11
N GLN A 3 30.72 9.45 -3.22
CA GLN A 3 30.07 8.15 -3.48
C GLN A 3 29.39 7.56 -2.23
N GLY A 4 29.99 7.71 -1.04
CA GLY A 4 29.43 7.22 0.23
C GLY A 4 28.22 8.01 0.74
N MET A 5 28.05 9.25 0.29
CA MET A 5 26.86 10.06 0.61
C MET A 5 25.65 9.63 -0.23
N LYS A 6 25.86 9.35 -1.53
CA LYS A 6 24.81 8.88 -2.44
C LYS A 6 24.19 7.55 -2.02
N THR A 7 24.99 6.62 -1.50
CA THR A 7 24.48 5.32 -1.01
C THR A 7 23.65 5.47 0.27
N LYS A 8 24.08 6.31 1.22
CA LYS A 8 23.30 6.58 2.44
C LYS A 8 21.95 7.23 2.13
N THR A 9 21.91 8.19 1.21
CA THR A 9 20.64 8.82 0.78
C THR A 9 19.71 7.83 0.10
N ALA A 10 20.22 6.96 -0.78
CA ALA A 10 19.41 5.92 -1.44
C ALA A 10 18.80 4.93 -0.42
N THR A 11 19.61 4.46 0.54
CA THR A 11 19.12 3.58 1.60
C THR A 11 18.04 4.26 2.45
N ALA A 12 18.20 5.55 2.79
CA ALA A 12 17.19 6.29 3.53
C ALA A 12 15.85 6.37 2.78
N ILE A 13 15.88 6.62 1.47
CA ILE A 13 14.66 6.62 0.62
C ILE A 13 13.99 5.25 0.65
N HIS A 14 14.74 4.15 0.53
CA HIS A 14 14.18 2.80 0.59
C HIS A 14 13.56 2.48 1.94
N ILE A 15 14.16 2.93 3.04
CA ILE A 15 13.59 2.76 4.39
C ILE A 15 12.25 3.49 4.49
N VAL A 16 12.18 4.75 4.06
CA VAL A 16 10.94 5.52 4.06
C VAL A 16 9.86 4.84 3.20
N ALA A 17 10.23 4.36 2.00
CA ALA A 17 9.31 3.64 1.13
C ALA A 17 8.79 2.35 1.78
N ALA A 18 9.67 1.56 2.42
CA ALA A 18 9.29 0.34 3.12
C ALA A 18 8.35 0.62 4.30
N LEU A 19 8.60 1.68 5.09
CA LEU A 19 7.74 2.07 6.20
C LEU A 19 6.36 2.53 5.72
N ALA A 20 6.31 3.38 4.70
CA ALA A 20 5.05 3.84 4.11
C ALA A 20 4.25 2.66 3.54
N SER A 21 4.89 1.79 2.75
CA SER A 21 4.28 0.59 2.19
C SER A 21 3.81 -0.38 3.27
N GLY A 22 4.61 -0.60 4.31
CA GLY A 22 4.26 -1.48 5.43
C GLY A 22 3.04 -0.98 6.21
N LEU A 23 2.98 0.32 6.48
CA LEU A 23 1.83 0.94 7.13
C LEU A 23 0.57 0.84 6.26
N THR A 24 0.66 1.18 4.98
CA THR A 24 -0.47 1.09 4.04
C THR A 24 -0.97 -0.35 3.92
N SER A 25 -0.05 -1.33 3.87
CA SER A 25 -0.40 -2.75 3.89
C SER A 25 -1.18 -3.13 5.15
N ALA A 26 -0.71 -2.72 6.33
CA ALA A 26 -1.37 -3.04 7.59
C ALA A 26 -2.79 -2.45 7.66
N ILE A 27 -2.98 -1.21 7.21
CA ILE A 27 -4.31 -0.57 7.16
C ILE A 27 -5.26 -1.37 6.26
N ASN A 28 -4.83 -1.66 5.03
CA ASN A 28 -5.62 -2.39 4.04
C ASN A 28 -5.96 -3.83 4.49
N LEU A 29 -4.98 -4.56 5.02
CA LEU A 29 -5.21 -5.91 5.54
C LEU A 29 -6.13 -5.90 6.76
N ASN A 30 -6.02 -4.89 7.63
CA ASN A 30 -6.93 -4.74 8.75
C ASN A 30 -8.37 -4.50 8.27
N GLU A 31 -8.58 -3.67 7.24
CA GLU A 31 -9.90 -3.46 6.64
C GLU A 31 -10.44 -4.73 5.97
N TRP A 32 -9.59 -5.49 5.27
CA TRP A 32 -9.95 -6.81 4.75
C TRP A 32 -10.36 -7.79 5.85
N VAL A 33 -9.64 -7.84 6.98
CA VAL A 33 -10.04 -8.69 8.11
C VAL A 33 -11.37 -8.22 8.70
N ARG A 34 -11.55 -6.92 8.94
CA ARG A 34 -12.76 -6.36 9.57
C ARG A 34 -14.01 -6.59 8.72
N VAL A 35 -13.95 -6.23 7.43
CA VAL A 35 -15.11 -6.30 6.53
C VAL A 35 -15.26 -7.69 5.91
N GLY A 36 -14.17 -8.30 5.45
CA GLY A 36 -14.18 -9.58 4.75
C GLY A 36 -14.36 -10.79 5.66
N LEU A 37 -13.56 -10.89 6.71
CA LEU A 37 -13.57 -12.06 7.60
C LEU A 37 -14.56 -11.90 8.74
N LEU A 38 -14.52 -10.76 9.44
CA LEU A 38 -15.35 -10.51 10.62
C LEU A 38 -16.73 -9.94 10.27
N ARG A 39 -17.00 -9.65 8.99
CA ARG A 39 -18.28 -9.11 8.48
C ARG A 39 -18.77 -7.86 9.21
N ARG A 40 -17.84 -7.04 9.72
CA ARG A 40 -18.15 -5.78 10.39
C ARG A 40 -18.39 -4.68 9.35
N THR A 41 -19.63 -4.58 8.89
CA THR A 41 -20.05 -3.63 7.84
C THR A 41 -20.76 -2.39 8.37
N SER A 42 -21.10 -2.37 9.66
CA SER A 42 -21.75 -1.22 10.30
C SER A 42 -20.85 0.02 10.26
N GLY A 43 -21.36 1.14 9.73
CA GLY A 43 -20.63 2.41 9.66
C GLY A 43 -19.94 2.69 8.32
N TYR A 44 -20.02 1.77 7.36
CA TYR A 44 -19.57 2.00 5.98
C TYR A 44 -20.76 2.39 5.08
N PRO A 45 -20.56 3.28 4.09
CA PRO A 45 -21.63 3.76 3.21
C PRO A 45 -21.97 2.77 2.08
N PHE A 46 -21.95 1.46 2.37
CA PHE A 46 -22.19 0.44 1.35
C PHE A 46 -23.61 0.54 0.79
N GLY A 47 -23.75 0.52 -0.53
CA GLY A 47 -25.05 0.59 -1.21
C GLY A 47 -25.80 1.92 -1.04
N GLY A 48 -25.15 2.98 -0.54
CA GLY A 48 -25.76 4.30 -0.38
C GLY A 48 -26.01 5.03 -1.71
N GLU A 49 -27.05 5.85 -1.74
CA GLU A 49 -27.33 6.77 -2.85
C GLU A 49 -26.46 8.04 -2.67
N GLY A 50 -25.41 8.18 -3.48
CA GLY A 50 -24.50 9.33 -3.42
C GLY A 50 -23.15 9.07 -4.08
N PRO A 51 -22.28 10.10 -4.22
CA PRO A 51 -20.96 9.93 -4.79
C PRO A 51 -20.05 9.19 -3.80
N VAL A 52 -20.06 7.86 -3.87
CA VAL A 52 -19.10 6.99 -3.18
C VAL A 52 -18.14 6.37 -4.18
N PRO A 53 -16.87 6.15 -3.80
CA PRO A 53 -15.93 5.41 -4.64
C PRO A 53 -16.48 4.04 -5.07
N TYR A 54 -16.16 3.59 -6.28
CA TYR A 54 -16.72 2.37 -6.88
C TYR A 54 -16.63 1.13 -5.97
N TYR A 55 -15.53 1.00 -5.22
CA TYR A 55 -15.30 -0.16 -4.37
C TYR A 55 -16.19 -0.18 -3.11
N TYR A 56 -16.91 0.90 -2.79
CA TYR A 56 -17.97 0.92 -1.76
C TYR A 56 -19.34 0.38 -2.24
N LYS A 57 -19.46 -0.09 -3.49
CA LYS A 57 -20.73 -0.66 -4.00
C LYS A 57 -21.22 -1.84 -3.16
N THR A 58 -20.32 -2.73 -2.74
CA THR A 58 -20.64 -3.86 -1.86
C THR A 58 -19.52 -4.07 -0.85
N ALA A 59 -19.85 -4.66 0.30
CA ALA A 59 -18.86 -5.02 1.31
C ALA A 59 -17.82 -6.03 0.78
N GLU A 60 -18.24 -6.94 -0.10
CA GLU A 60 -17.37 -7.93 -0.74
C GLU A 60 -16.36 -7.28 -1.67
N LEU A 61 -16.80 -6.34 -2.51
CA LEU A 61 -15.90 -5.59 -3.39
C LEU A 61 -14.92 -4.74 -2.59
N TYR A 62 -15.40 -4.03 -1.57
CA TYR A 62 -14.57 -3.23 -0.68
C TYR A 62 -13.48 -4.08 -0.03
N SER A 63 -13.89 -5.21 0.56
CA SER A 63 -12.97 -6.14 1.20
C SER A 63 -11.96 -6.70 0.22
N LEU A 64 -12.40 -7.11 -0.98
CA LEU A 64 -11.50 -7.65 -2.01
C LEU A 64 -10.43 -6.63 -2.42
N VAL A 65 -10.82 -5.38 -2.66
CA VAL A 65 -9.90 -4.30 -3.05
C VAL A 65 -8.87 -4.04 -1.94
N ASN A 66 -9.31 -3.89 -0.70
CA ASN A 66 -8.41 -3.71 0.44
C ASN A 66 -7.49 -4.93 0.63
N GLY A 67 -7.99 -6.16 0.45
CA GLY A 67 -7.17 -7.36 0.51
C GLY A 67 -6.07 -7.37 -0.56
N LEU A 68 -6.41 -7.03 -1.81
CA LEU A 68 -5.47 -6.95 -2.92
C LEU A 68 -4.38 -5.91 -2.68
N PHE A 69 -4.75 -4.68 -2.34
CA PHE A 69 -3.76 -3.64 -2.03
C PHE A 69 -2.91 -4.01 -0.82
N GLY A 70 -3.53 -4.57 0.22
CA GLY A 70 -2.84 -5.07 1.40
C GLY A 70 -1.71 -6.06 1.06
N VAL A 71 -1.99 -7.05 0.22
CA VAL A 71 -1.01 -8.05 -0.23
C VAL A 71 0.04 -7.46 -1.19
N ILE A 72 -0.36 -6.55 -2.09
CA ILE A 72 0.57 -5.86 -2.99
C ILE A 72 1.59 -5.05 -2.19
N PHE A 73 1.14 -4.20 -1.26
CA PHE A 73 2.02 -3.41 -0.41
C PHE A 73 2.84 -4.29 0.54
N LEU A 74 2.31 -5.40 1.04
CA LEU A 74 3.10 -6.34 1.85
C LEU A 74 4.26 -6.91 1.03
N SER A 75 3.97 -7.37 -0.19
CA SER A 75 4.96 -7.94 -1.11
C SER A 75 6.03 -6.92 -1.49
N LEU A 76 5.64 -5.68 -1.77
CA LEU A 76 6.57 -4.59 -2.05
C LEU A 76 7.45 -4.24 -0.84
N THR A 77 6.87 -4.24 0.37
CA THR A 77 7.62 -4.02 1.62
C THR A 77 8.69 -5.08 1.81
N VAL A 78 8.32 -6.36 1.66
CA VAL A 78 9.27 -7.49 1.74
C VAL A 78 10.36 -7.36 0.69
N LEU A 79 10.01 -6.99 -0.55
CA LEU A 79 10.97 -6.82 -1.64
C LEU A 79 11.97 -5.69 -1.38
N VAL A 80 11.51 -4.55 -0.85
CA VAL A 80 12.39 -3.42 -0.50
C VAL A 80 13.32 -3.79 0.65
N LEU A 81 12.80 -4.41 1.72
CA LEU A 81 13.62 -4.87 2.84
C LEU A 81 14.67 -5.87 2.39
N TRP A 82 14.28 -6.87 1.59
CA TRP A 82 15.19 -7.83 0.99
C TRP A 82 16.26 -7.14 0.14
N ALA A 83 15.89 -6.15 -0.67
CA ALA A 83 16.84 -5.39 -1.49
C ALA A 83 17.83 -4.59 -0.63
N ILE A 84 17.41 -4.00 0.49
CA ILE A 84 18.30 -3.31 1.44
C ILE A 84 19.31 -4.30 2.04
N PHE A 85 18.84 -5.42 2.61
CA PHE A 85 19.72 -6.41 3.25
C PHE A 85 20.73 -7.02 2.28
N ASN A 86 20.32 -7.24 1.02
CA ASN A 86 21.17 -7.82 -0.02
C ASN A 86 21.92 -6.78 -0.86
N LYS A 87 21.85 -5.48 -0.49
CA LYS A 87 22.49 -4.36 -1.20
C LYS A 87 22.13 -4.31 -2.70
N ARG A 88 20.89 -4.66 -3.05
CA ARG A 88 20.35 -4.70 -4.42
C ARG A 88 19.68 -3.38 -4.81
N GLU A 89 20.48 -2.32 -4.91
CA GLU A 89 20.03 -0.93 -5.15
C GLU A 89 19.05 -0.77 -6.33
N LYS A 90 19.26 -1.46 -7.46
CA LYS A 90 18.37 -1.39 -8.63
C LYS A 90 16.98 -1.93 -8.32
N ILE A 91 16.91 -3.03 -7.57
CA ILE A 91 15.65 -3.68 -7.19
C ILE A 91 14.93 -2.83 -6.15
N GLY A 92 15.65 -2.34 -5.13
CA GLY A 92 15.09 -1.44 -4.12
C GLY A 92 14.49 -0.18 -4.74
N ARG A 93 15.18 0.40 -5.74
CA ARG A 93 14.68 1.56 -6.49
C ARG A 93 13.43 1.24 -7.30
N LEU A 94 13.43 0.15 -8.06
CA LEU A 94 12.26 -0.26 -8.83
C LEU A 94 11.06 -0.49 -7.91
N ALA A 95 11.25 -1.24 -6.82
CA ALA A 95 10.20 -1.51 -5.84
C ALA A 95 9.68 -0.22 -5.17
N SER A 96 10.57 0.73 -4.86
CA SER A 96 10.17 2.05 -4.32
C SER A 96 9.32 2.84 -5.32
N TRP A 97 9.63 2.78 -6.62
CA TRP A 97 8.79 3.39 -7.66
C TRP A 97 7.45 2.69 -7.82
N CYS A 98 7.42 1.35 -7.73
CA CYS A 98 6.18 0.60 -7.73
C CYS A 98 5.28 1.01 -6.55
N ILE A 99 5.85 1.16 -5.35
CA ILE A 99 5.10 1.66 -4.17
C ILE A 99 4.45 3.02 -4.47
N LEU A 100 5.21 3.97 -5.02
CA LEU A 100 4.67 5.28 -5.37
C LEU A 100 3.55 5.18 -6.42
N ALA A 101 3.75 4.37 -7.46
CA ALA A 101 2.74 4.16 -8.50
C ALA A 101 1.45 3.55 -7.91
N THR A 102 1.57 2.56 -7.01
CA THR A 102 0.42 1.94 -6.34
C THR A 102 -0.31 2.93 -5.43
N ILE A 103 0.40 3.80 -4.71
CA ILE A 103 -0.23 4.89 -3.93
C ILE A 103 -1.02 5.82 -4.84
N ILE A 104 -0.46 6.23 -5.98
CA ILE A 104 -1.18 7.06 -6.97
C ILE A 104 -2.44 6.34 -7.47
N THR A 105 -2.36 5.03 -7.72
CA THR A 105 -3.54 4.23 -8.09
C THR A 105 -4.60 4.24 -7.00
N MET A 106 -4.25 4.19 -5.71
CA MET A 106 -5.23 4.33 -4.62
C MET A 106 -5.92 5.69 -4.62
N PHE A 107 -5.17 6.78 -4.86
CA PHE A 107 -5.76 8.13 -5.00
C PHE A 107 -6.75 8.21 -6.17
N ILE A 108 -6.38 7.68 -7.34
CA ILE A 108 -7.25 7.66 -8.52
C ILE A 108 -8.53 6.86 -8.26
N ASN A 109 -8.43 5.78 -7.49
CA ASN A 109 -9.60 4.97 -7.12
C ASN A 109 -10.46 5.59 -6.01
N GLY A 110 -10.02 6.69 -5.38
CA GLY A 110 -10.72 7.36 -4.27
C GLY A 110 -10.54 6.67 -2.92
N GLU A 111 -9.57 5.76 -2.81
CA GLU A 111 -9.26 4.99 -1.60
C GLU A 111 -8.54 5.79 -0.54
N ILE A 112 -7.83 6.83 -0.97
CA ILE A 112 -7.29 7.88 -0.12
C ILE A 112 -8.05 9.15 -0.50
N ALA A 113 -8.78 9.73 0.45
CA ALA A 113 -9.45 11.02 0.24
C ALA A 113 -8.40 12.12 -0.04
N PRO A 114 -8.68 13.07 -0.95
CA PRO A 114 -7.82 14.22 -1.17
C PRO A 114 -7.68 15.11 0.07
#